data_AF-A0AAD3NGU6-F1
#
_entry.id   AF-A0AAD3NGU6-F1
#
_cell.length_a   1.000
_cell.length_b   1.000
_cell.length_c   1.000
_cell.angle_alpha   90.00
_cell.angle_beta   90.00
_cell.angle_gamma   90.00
#
_symmetry.space_group_name_H-M   'P 1'
#
loop_
_entity.id
_entity.type
_entity.pdbx_description
1 polymer ?
#
loop_
_entity_poly.entity_id
_entity_poly.type
_entity_poly.pdbx_seq_one_letter_code
_entity_poly.pdbx_strand_id
1 'polypeptide(L)'
;MCGTAAAPHYPQRSPSQSFRSYRPPGWVARCLVQTGSFSDHHRNAMVMKNYRTIRFQQPFVNLSFNRFASTFRPLYKKNPQRMESIHKQFIEELRKSIQEDISRLTEEGHLEFKLNELDKLERAAKNKPAPAWRPSGVPEQDLCSFLMPYYQKQEAYMRLELKKIQAENAALAQKVQAGRESIAQTENRISAAVDEWKASVTEFETLASSLCPADVFDV
;
A
#
# COMPACT_ATOMS: atom_id res chain seq x y z
N MET A 1 -5.37 -31.17 -31.92
CA MET A 1 -6.42 -31.42 -30.92
C MET A 1 -5.91 -30.95 -29.56
N CYS A 2 -6.37 -29.78 -29.10
CA CYS A 2 -6.33 -29.36 -27.69
C CYS A 2 -7.51 -28.40 -27.51
N GLY A 3 -8.43 -28.78 -26.63
CA GLY A 3 -9.77 -28.20 -26.53
C GLY A 3 -9.81 -26.81 -25.94
N THR A 4 -10.63 -25.95 -26.55
CA THR A 4 -11.02 -24.64 -26.03
C THR A 4 -12.13 -24.86 -25.00
N ALA A 5 -11.80 -24.76 -23.70
CA ALA A 5 -12.80 -24.77 -22.65
C ALA A 5 -13.29 -23.34 -22.42
N ALA A 6 -14.54 -23.08 -22.79
CA ALA A 6 -15.23 -21.82 -22.52
C ALA A 6 -15.42 -21.63 -21.01
N ALA A 7 -15.05 -20.45 -20.50
CA ALA A 7 -15.29 -20.07 -19.11
C ALA A 7 -16.80 -19.87 -18.87
N PRO A 8 -17.35 -20.30 -17.71
CA PRO A 8 -18.77 -20.13 -17.41
C PRO A 8 -19.12 -18.66 -17.19
N HIS A 9 -20.11 -18.18 -17.94
CA HIS A 9 -20.74 -16.88 -17.75
C HIS A 9 -21.53 -16.89 -16.43
N TYR A 10 -21.01 -16.24 -15.39
CA TYR A 10 -21.77 -15.96 -14.19
C TYR A 10 -22.64 -14.70 -14.39
N PRO A 11 -23.92 -14.71 -13.95
CA PRO A 11 -24.78 -13.55 -14.08
C PRO A 11 -24.30 -12.41 -13.18
N GLN A 12 -24.06 -11.25 -13.79
CA GLN A 12 -23.82 -9.98 -13.12
C GLN A 12 -25.04 -9.64 -12.23
N ARG A 13 -24.88 -9.71 -10.90
CA ARG A 13 -25.88 -9.16 -9.97
C ARG A 13 -25.78 -7.63 -9.99
N SER A 14 -26.82 -6.98 -10.50
CA SER A 14 -27.02 -5.54 -10.43
C SER A 14 -26.95 -5.05 -8.97
N PRO A 15 -26.16 -4.00 -8.65
CA PRO A 15 -26.08 -3.44 -7.31
C PRO A 15 -27.24 -2.47 -7.08
N SER A 16 -28.47 -3.00 -7.05
CA SER A 16 -29.66 -2.23 -6.73
C SER A 16 -30.54 -2.99 -5.75
N GLN A 17 -30.01 -3.25 -4.55
CA GLN A 17 -30.84 -3.56 -3.39
C GLN A 17 -30.37 -2.73 -2.18
N SER A 18 -30.98 -1.53 -2.11
CA SER A 18 -31.44 -0.86 -0.90
C SER A 18 -30.62 -1.11 0.39
N PHE A 19 -29.52 -0.39 0.55
CA PHE A 19 -29.11 0.01 1.90
C PHE A 19 -30.18 0.96 2.43
N ARG A 20 -31.08 0.46 3.29
CA ARG A 20 -31.94 1.34 4.09
C ARG A 20 -31.04 2.29 4.86
N SER A 21 -31.14 3.58 4.57
CA SER A 21 -30.45 4.63 5.34
C SER A 21 -30.86 4.49 6.80
N TYR A 22 -29.93 4.10 7.67
CA TYR A 22 -30.19 4.12 9.10
C TYR A 22 -30.26 5.59 9.54
N ARG A 23 -31.46 6.08 9.85
CA ARG A 23 -31.68 7.43 10.36
C ARG A 23 -31.59 7.35 11.90
N PRO A 24 -30.54 7.89 12.53
CA PRO A 24 -30.39 7.77 13.98
C PRO A 24 -31.53 8.49 14.72
N PRO A 25 -31.98 8.00 15.88
CA PRO A 25 -33.03 8.62 16.68
C PRO A 25 -32.71 10.07 17.06
N GLY A 26 -33.72 10.97 17.09
CA GLY A 26 -33.55 12.43 17.18
C GLY A 26 -32.79 12.99 18.39
N TRP A 27 -32.58 12.20 19.44
CA TRP A 27 -31.70 12.52 20.58
C TRP A 27 -30.22 12.48 20.21
N VAL A 28 -29.81 11.61 19.27
CA VAL A 28 -28.43 11.54 18.77
C VAL A 28 -28.08 12.80 17.97
N ALA A 29 -29.03 13.28 17.17
CA ALA A 29 -28.89 14.56 16.45
C ALA A 29 -28.80 15.75 17.42
N ARG A 30 -29.46 15.68 18.58
CA ARG A 30 -29.47 16.78 19.57
C ARG A 30 -28.13 16.91 20.32
N CYS A 31 -27.43 15.80 20.58
CA CYS A 31 -26.07 15.84 21.13
C CYS A 31 -25.04 16.41 20.14
N LEU A 32 -25.22 16.19 18.84
CA LEU A 32 -24.30 16.68 17.79
C LEU A 32 -24.42 18.19 17.54
N VAL A 33 -25.58 18.79 17.78
CA VAL A 33 -25.82 20.23 17.55
C VAL A 33 -25.24 21.11 18.68
N GLN A 34 -25.03 20.57 19.87
CA GLN A 34 -24.61 21.36 21.04
C GLN A 34 -23.08 21.47 21.21
N THR A 35 -22.30 20.75 20.40
CA THR A 35 -20.82 20.69 20.49
C THR A 35 -20.11 21.54 19.43
N GLY A 36 -20.79 22.55 18.89
CA GLY A 36 -20.16 23.54 18.02
C GLY A 36 -19.08 24.30 18.80
N SER A 37 -17.82 23.99 18.53
CA SER A 37 -16.60 24.57 19.13
C SER A 37 -16.12 23.93 20.44
N PHE A 38 -15.77 22.64 20.38
CA PHE A 38 -14.80 22.06 21.32
C PHE A 38 -13.84 21.15 20.56
N SER A 39 -12.55 21.20 20.88
CA SER A 39 -11.45 20.65 20.07
C SER A 39 -11.76 19.24 19.53
N ASP A 40 -11.84 19.13 18.20
CA ASP A 40 -12.34 18.00 17.39
C ASP A 40 -11.52 16.70 17.52
N HIS A 41 -10.62 16.62 18.50
CA HIS A 41 -9.58 15.60 18.67
C HIS A 41 -10.04 14.37 19.45
N HIS A 42 -11.24 14.40 20.04
CA HIS A 42 -11.75 13.33 20.91
C HIS A 42 -13.24 13.05 20.67
N ARG A 43 -13.77 13.34 19.48
CA ARG A 43 -15.21 13.28 19.22
C ARG A 43 -15.72 11.85 19.37
N ASN A 44 -15.04 10.88 18.79
CA ASN A 44 -15.45 9.48 18.85
C ASN A 44 -15.30 8.89 20.27
N ALA A 45 -14.21 9.23 20.97
CA ALA A 45 -14.00 8.84 22.37
C ALA A 45 -15.08 9.45 23.30
N MET A 46 -15.44 10.71 23.08
CA MET A 46 -16.48 11.41 23.86
C MET A 46 -17.87 10.84 23.60
N VAL A 47 -18.21 10.51 22.35
CA VAL A 47 -19.48 9.86 22.00
C VAL A 47 -19.61 8.51 22.69
N MET A 48 -18.54 7.71 22.70
CA MET A 48 -18.53 6.42 23.41
C MET A 48 -18.66 6.58 24.93
N LYS A 49 -17.98 7.56 25.54
CA LYS A 49 -18.12 7.90 26.97
C LYS A 49 -19.55 8.32 27.30
N ASN A 50 -20.16 9.21 26.51
CA ASN A 50 -21.53 9.68 26.72
C ASN A 50 -22.58 8.58 26.55
N TYR A 51 -22.45 7.78 25.50
CA TYR A 51 -23.35 6.66 25.25
C TYR A 51 -23.32 5.62 26.37
N ARG A 52 -22.14 5.35 26.94
CA ARG A 52 -21.99 4.52 28.14
C ARG A 52 -22.77 5.13 29.31
N THR A 53 -22.50 6.38 29.65
CA THR A 53 -23.18 7.04 30.78
C THR A 53 -24.70 6.98 30.63
N ILE A 54 -25.22 7.31 29.44
CA ILE A 54 -26.67 7.33 29.19
C ILE A 54 -27.27 5.92 29.20
N ARG A 55 -26.68 4.96 28.49
CA ARG A 55 -27.24 3.60 28.36
C ARG A 55 -27.12 2.80 29.66
N PHE A 56 -26.06 3.00 30.43
CA PHE A 56 -25.85 2.25 31.67
C PHE A 56 -26.51 2.90 32.88
N GLN A 57 -26.84 4.19 32.88
CA GLN A 57 -27.65 4.80 33.95
C GLN A 57 -29.15 4.45 33.86
N GLN A 58 -29.67 4.22 32.65
CA GLN A 58 -31.09 3.92 32.40
C GLN A 58 -31.62 2.66 33.14
N PRO A 59 -30.92 1.51 33.19
CA PRO A 59 -31.36 0.32 33.92
C PRO A 59 -31.55 0.53 35.43
N PHE A 60 -30.75 1.40 36.06
CA PHE A 60 -30.83 1.64 37.51
C PHE A 60 -32.08 2.43 37.91
N VAL A 61 -32.66 3.20 37.00
CA VAL A 61 -33.97 3.83 37.19
C VAL A 61 -35.08 2.77 37.36
N ASN A 62 -34.93 1.60 36.73
CA ASN A 62 -35.87 0.48 36.82
C ASN A 62 -35.67 -0.43 38.04
N LEU A 63 -34.58 -0.25 38.80
CA LEU A 63 -34.22 -1.01 40.01
C LEU A 63 -34.65 -0.29 41.30
N SER A 64 -35.73 0.49 41.23
CA SER A 64 -36.23 1.28 42.36
C SER A 64 -36.48 0.44 43.61
N PHE A 65 -36.21 1.04 44.77
CA PHE A 65 -36.40 0.41 46.08
C PHE A 65 -37.84 -0.11 46.28
N ASN A 66 -38.83 0.61 45.74
CA ASN A 66 -40.25 0.22 45.85
C ASN A 66 -40.53 -1.15 45.20
N ARG A 67 -39.98 -1.42 44.01
CA ARG A 67 -40.13 -2.72 43.33
C ARG A 67 -39.41 -3.85 44.06
N PHE A 68 -38.23 -3.55 44.60
CA PHE A 68 -37.47 -4.51 45.40
C PHE A 68 -38.21 -4.83 46.72
N ALA A 69 -38.78 -3.81 47.38
CA ALA A 69 -39.60 -3.93 48.57
C ALA A 69 -40.91 -4.71 48.35
N SER A 70 -41.57 -4.47 47.22
CA SER A 70 -42.81 -5.18 46.87
C SER A 70 -42.60 -6.66 46.58
N THR A 71 -41.40 -7.06 46.17
CA THR A 71 -41.08 -8.46 45.81
C THR A 71 -40.73 -9.29 47.05
N PHE A 72 -40.08 -8.68 48.05
CA PHE A 72 -39.66 -9.36 49.29
C PHE A 72 -40.46 -8.92 50.53
N ARG A 73 -41.75 -8.60 50.36
CA ARG A 73 -42.63 -8.02 51.41
C ARG A 73 -42.51 -8.65 52.81
N PRO A 74 -42.48 -9.99 52.99
CA PRO A 74 -42.39 -10.59 54.32
C PRO A 74 -41.11 -10.20 55.08
N LEU A 75 -39.97 -10.09 54.37
CA LEU A 75 -38.68 -9.73 54.93
C LEU A 75 -38.61 -8.24 55.25
N TYR A 76 -39.22 -7.42 54.41
CA TYR A 76 -39.32 -5.97 54.60
C TYR A 76 -40.13 -5.59 55.84
N LYS A 77 -41.28 -6.22 56.06
CA LYS A 77 -42.10 -5.98 57.25
C LYS A 77 -41.36 -6.32 58.55
N LYS A 78 -40.45 -7.29 58.50
CA LYS A 78 -39.70 -7.76 59.67
C LYS A 78 -38.53 -6.83 60.03
N ASN A 79 -37.79 -6.32 59.04
CA ASN A 79 -36.62 -5.46 59.27
C ASN A 79 -36.40 -4.48 58.09
N PRO A 80 -37.13 -3.35 58.03
CA PRO A 80 -37.08 -2.43 56.89
C PRO A 80 -35.72 -1.76 56.72
N GLN A 81 -35.08 -1.33 57.81
CA GLN A 81 -33.76 -0.67 57.78
C GLN A 81 -32.67 -1.59 57.21
N ARG A 82 -32.67 -2.87 57.61
CA ARG A 82 -31.68 -3.85 57.13
C ARG A 82 -31.88 -4.14 55.64
N MET A 83 -33.13 -4.27 55.20
CA MET A 83 -33.44 -4.52 53.80
C MET A 83 -33.15 -3.32 52.89
N GLU A 84 -33.35 -2.09 53.38
CA GLU A 84 -32.92 -0.88 52.67
C GLU A 84 -31.40 -0.80 52.51
N SER A 85 -30.65 -1.15 53.56
CA SER A 85 -29.19 -1.24 53.48
C SER A 85 -28.73 -2.26 52.44
N ILE A 86 -29.35 -3.46 52.42
CA ILE A 86 -29.05 -4.51 51.44
C ILE A 86 -29.34 -4.03 50.01
N HIS A 87 -30.46 -3.36 49.77
CA HIS A 87 -30.78 -2.81 48.44
C HIS A 87 -29.74 -1.79 47.99
N LYS A 88 -29.38 -0.85 48.87
CA LYS A 88 -28.36 0.17 48.58
C LYS A 88 -27.01 -0.47 48.24
N GLN A 89 -26.57 -1.43 49.05
CA GLN A 89 -25.32 -2.17 48.81
C GLN A 89 -25.35 -2.93 47.48
N PHE A 90 -26.45 -3.62 47.18
CA PHE A 90 -26.60 -4.36 45.92
C PHE A 90 -26.50 -3.43 44.70
N ILE A 91 -27.15 -2.27 44.73
CA ILE A 91 -27.10 -1.30 43.63
C ILE A 91 -25.70 -0.70 43.49
N GLU A 92 -25.05 -0.36 44.61
CA GLU A 92 -23.71 0.22 44.58
C GLU A 92 -22.68 -0.76 44.03
N GLU A 93 -22.68 -2.01 44.52
CA GLU A 93 -21.76 -3.05 44.04
C GLU A 93 -22.02 -3.40 42.58
N LEU A 94 -23.28 -3.49 42.15
CA LEU A 94 -23.60 -3.73 40.74
C LEU A 94 -23.13 -2.58 39.83
N ARG A 95 -23.35 -1.33 40.26
CA ARG A 95 -22.91 -0.15 39.52
C ARG A 95 -21.38 -0.11 39.41
N LYS A 96 -20.69 -0.36 40.53
CA LYS A 96 -19.23 -0.40 40.60
C LYS A 96 -18.66 -1.50 39.72
N SER A 97 -19.16 -2.74 39.85
CA SER A 97 -18.71 -3.88 39.04
C SER A 97 -18.87 -3.63 37.55
N ILE A 98 -20.02 -3.12 37.10
CA ILE A 98 -20.24 -2.78 35.69
C ILE A 98 -19.27 -1.67 35.25
N GLN A 99 -19.07 -0.64 36.07
CA GLN A 99 -18.16 0.45 35.74
C GLN A 99 -16.71 -0.04 35.61
N GLU A 100 -16.28 -0.91 36.52
CA GLU A 100 -14.95 -1.54 36.50
C GLU A 100 -14.77 -2.44 35.27
N ASP A 101 -15.75 -3.28 34.95
CA ASP A 101 -15.74 -4.12 33.75
C ASP A 101 -15.65 -3.30 32.47
N ILE A 102 -16.41 -2.21 32.41
CA ILE A 102 -16.39 -1.28 31.28
C ILE A 102 -15.02 -0.62 31.16
N SER A 103 -14.46 -0.11 32.26
CA SER A 103 -13.12 0.49 32.28
C SER A 103 -12.08 -0.52 31.80
N ARG A 104 -12.09 -1.73 32.35
CA ARG A 104 -11.21 -2.83 31.97
C ARG A 104 -11.30 -3.15 30.47
N LEU A 105 -12.51 -3.34 29.93
CA LEU A 105 -12.70 -3.58 28.48
C LEU A 105 -12.19 -2.42 27.60
N THR A 106 -12.21 -1.19 28.13
CA THR A 106 -11.70 -0.01 27.41
C THR A 106 -10.20 0.00 27.35
N GLU A 107 -9.57 -0.32 28.48
CA GLU A 107 -8.14 -0.37 28.65
C GLU A 107 -7.54 -1.54 27.86
N GLU A 108 -8.10 -2.75 28.03
CA GLU A 108 -7.74 -3.96 27.27
C GLU A 108 -7.87 -3.76 25.76
N GLY A 109 -8.97 -3.11 25.32
CA GLY A 109 -9.20 -2.82 23.91
C GLY A 109 -8.38 -1.64 23.37
N HIS A 110 -7.64 -0.93 24.23
CA HIS A 110 -7.00 0.36 23.92
C HIS A 110 -7.93 1.32 23.16
N LEU A 111 -9.20 1.37 23.56
CA LEU A 111 -10.25 2.00 22.77
C LEU A 111 -10.04 3.51 22.65
N GLU A 112 -9.54 4.18 23.69
CA GLU A 112 -9.27 5.61 23.63
C GLU A 112 -8.23 5.95 22.55
N PHE A 113 -7.13 5.19 22.51
CA PHE A 113 -6.11 5.34 21.47
C PHE A 113 -6.69 5.05 20.07
N LYS A 114 -7.39 3.92 19.89
CA LYS A 114 -7.94 3.54 18.58
C LYS A 114 -8.97 4.56 18.06
N LEU A 115 -9.83 5.09 18.94
CA LEU A 115 -10.83 6.10 18.57
C LEU A 115 -10.17 7.45 18.24
N ASN A 116 -9.10 7.82 18.94
CA ASN A 116 -8.32 9.01 18.61
C ASN A 116 -7.57 8.86 17.27
N GLU A 117 -7.02 7.68 16.97
CA GLU A 117 -6.44 7.40 15.65
C GLU A 117 -7.50 7.44 14.55
N LEU A 118 -8.71 6.93 14.81
CA LEU A 118 -9.82 7.03 13.88
C LEU A 118 -10.20 8.49 13.59
N ASP A 119 -10.23 9.36 14.62
CA ASP A 119 -10.46 10.80 14.47
C ASP A 119 -9.37 11.47 13.60
N LYS A 120 -8.12 11.01 13.67
CA LYS A 120 -7.03 11.49 12.79
C LYS A 120 -7.25 11.03 11.34
N LEU A 121 -7.60 9.77 11.13
CA LEU A 121 -7.85 9.20 9.80
C LEU A 121 -9.06 9.84 9.11
N GLU A 122 -10.16 10.06 9.83
CA GLU A 122 -11.35 10.74 9.32
C GLU A 122 -11.01 12.16 8.82
N ARG A 123 -10.24 12.92 9.62
CA ARG A 123 -9.79 14.27 9.23
C ARG A 123 -8.89 14.25 8.00
N ALA A 124 -7.93 13.32 7.94
CA ALA A 124 -7.04 13.18 6.79
C ALA A 124 -7.78 12.76 5.50
N ALA A 125 -8.94 12.12 5.62
CA ALA A 125 -9.76 11.67 4.51
C ALA A 125 -10.88 12.65 4.12
N LYS A 126 -11.18 13.67 4.94
CA LYS A 126 -12.35 14.56 4.79
C LYS A 126 -12.49 15.21 3.41
N ASN A 127 -11.37 15.52 2.76
CA ASN A 127 -11.34 16.21 1.47
C ASN A 127 -11.08 15.26 0.28
N LYS A 128 -11.13 13.94 0.47
CA LYS A 128 -10.93 12.95 -0.60
C LYS A 128 -12.29 12.56 -1.18
N PRO A 129 -12.63 12.98 -2.43
CA PRO A 129 -13.95 12.71 -3.02
C PRO A 129 -14.10 11.26 -3.49
N ALA A 130 -12.98 10.55 -3.69
CA ALA A 130 -12.98 9.17 -4.14
C ALA A 130 -13.44 8.23 -3.01
N PRO A 131 -14.20 7.16 -3.32
CA PRO A 131 -14.54 6.14 -2.35
C PRO A 131 -13.25 5.51 -1.80
N ALA A 132 -13.20 5.32 -0.48
CA ALA A 132 -12.06 4.68 0.16
C ALA A 132 -11.96 3.21 -0.28
N TRP A 133 -10.73 2.74 -0.49
CA TRP A 133 -10.47 1.34 -0.85
C TRP A 133 -11.06 0.38 0.20
N ARG A 134 -11.59 -0.74 -0.29
CA ARG A 134 -12.09 -1.86 0.51
C ARG A 134 -11.56 -3.15 -0.11
N PRO A 135 -11.22 -4.16 0.70
CA PRO A 135 -10.88 -5.48 0.18
C PRO A 135 -12.00 -5.98 -0.74
N SER A 136 -11.63 -6.46 -1.92
CA SER A 136 -12.54 -7.05 -2.89
C SER A 136 -13.11 -8.39 -2.41
N GLY A 137 -12.39 -9.04 -1.48
CA GLY A 137 -12.65 -10.42 -1.06
C GLY A 137 -11.92 -11.45 -1.91
N VAL A 138 -11.15 -11.00 -2.91
CA VAL A 138 -10.27 -11.83 -3.74
C VAL A 138 -8.82 -11.53 -3.33
N PRO A 139 -8.15 -12.44 -2.59
CA PRO A 139 -6.82 -12.19 -2.03
C PRO A 139 -5.78 -11.79 -3.07
N GLU A 140 -5.81 -12.41 -4.26
CA GLU A 140 -4.87 -12.13 -5.34
C GLU A 140 -5.00 -10.69 -5.83
N GLN A 141 -6.23 -10.19 -5.97
CA GLN A 141 -6.50 -8.82 -6.42
C GLN A 141 -6.09 -7.80 -5.35
N ASP A 142 -6.43 -8.07 -4.09
CA ASP A 142 -6.12 -7.19 -2.98
C ASP A 142 -4.59 -7.08 -2.79
N LEU A 143 -3.88 -8.21 -2.89
CA LEU A 143 -2.42 -8.24 -2.83
C LEU A 143 -1.78 -7.52 -4.03
N CYS A 144 -2.28 -7.74 -5.25
CA CYS A 144 -1.79 -7.03 -6.43
C CYS A 144 -1.92 -5.52 -6.27
N SER A 145 -3.05 -5.03 -5.75
CA SER A 145 -3.25 -3.60 -5.54
C SER A 145 -2.24 -2.98 -4.57
N PHE A 146 -1.82 -3.74 -3.55
CA PHE A 146 -0.81 -3.33 -2.58
C PHE A 146 0.61 -3.35 -3.18
N LEU A 147 0.95 -4.38 -3.96
CA LEU A 147 2.31 -4.56 -4.51
C LEU A 147 2.59 -3.71 -5.75
N MET A 148 1.55 -3.35 -6.53
CA MET A 148 1.72 -2.64 -7.81
C MET A 148 2.61 -1.38 -7.72
N PRO A 149 2.48 -0.50 -6.70
CA PRO A 149 3.32 0.69 -6.60
C PRO A 149 4.81 0.37 -6.42
N TYR A 150 5.15 -0.77 -5.80
CA TYR A 150 6.55 -1.19 -5.64
C TYR A 150 7.13 -1.65 -6.98
N TYR A 151 6.40 -2.50 -7.69
CA TYR A 151 6.86 -3.00 -9.00
C TYR A 151 6.95 -1.90 -10.05
N GLN A 152 6.04 -0.92 -10.02
CA GLN A 152 6.13 0.27 -10.89
C GLN A 152 7.40 1.08 -10.65
N LYS A 153 7.82 1.24 -9.39
CA LYS A 153 9.09 1.92 -9.06
C LYS A 153 10.29 1.13 -9.57
N GLN A 154 10.28 -0.19 -9.38
CA GLN A 154 11.35 -1.07 -9.86
C GLN A 154 11.45 -1.05 -11.39
N GLU A 155 10.32 -1.12 -12.09
CA GLU A 155 10.27 -1.02 -13.54
C GLU A 155 10.81 0.33 -14.04
N ALA A 156 10.41 1.43 -13.42
CA ALA A 156 10.89 2.76 -13.79
C ALA A 156 12.41 2.87 -13.63
N TYR A 157 12.97 2.34 -12.54
CA TYR A 157 14.41 2.29 -12.30
C TYR A 157 15.14 1.45 -13.36
N MET A 158 14.68 0.22 -13.62
CA MET A 158 15.32 -0.66 -14.60
C MET A 158 15.29 -0.06 -16.02
N ARG A 159 14.20 0.60 -16.39
CA ARG A 159 14.10 1.30 -17.68
C ARG A 159 15.12 2.44 -17.81
N LEU A 160 15.43 3.14 -16.72
CA LEU A 160 16.44 4.20 -16.70
C LEU A 160 17.84 3.61 -16.91
N GLU A 161 18.20 2.59 -16.14
CA GLU A 161 19.51 1.94 -16.25
C GLU A 161 19.72 1.29 -17.62
N LEU A 162 18.69 0.64 -18.17
CA LEU A 162 18.75 0.04 -19.49
C LEU A 162 19.01 1.09 -20.59
N LYS A 163 18.36 2.24 -20.52
CA LYS A 163 18.61 3.36 -21.45
C LYS A 163 20.05 3.86 -21.36
N LYS A 164 20.59 3.97 -20.15
CA LYS A 164 21.98 4.38 -19.93
C LYS A 164 22.96 3.41 -20.59
N ILE A 165 22.82 2.12 -20.32
CA ILE A 165 23.69 1.07 -20.89
C ILE A 165 23.57 1.04 -22.42
N GLN A 166 22.35 1.19 -22.97
CA GLN A 166 22.15 1.23 -24.42
C GLN A 166 22.85 2.42 -25.07
N ALA A 167 22.79 3.60 -24.46
CA ALA A 167 23.48 4.79 -24.97
C ALA A 167 25.00 4.63 -24.94
N GLU A 168 25.54 4.11 -23.84
CA GLU A 168 26.98 3.83 -23.69
C GLU A 168 27.45 2.79 -24.71
N ASN A 169 26.70 1.69 -24.89
CA ASN A 169 27.02 0.66 -25.86
C ASN A 169 26.97 1.18 -27.30
N ALA A 170 26.00 2.03 -27.64
CA ALA A 170 25.93 2.64 -28.97
C ALA A 170 27.16 3.54 -29.24
N ALA A 171 27.57 4.34 -28.27
CA ALA A 171 28.76 5.18 -28.38
C ALA A 171 30.04 4.34 -28.50
N LEU A 172 30.15 3.24 -27.76
CA LEU A 172 31.28 2.31 -27.86
C LEU A 172 31.31 1.59 -29.21
N ALA A 173 30.15 1.15 -29.72
CA ALA A 173 30.04 0.51 -31.03
C ALA A 173 30.50 1.45 -32.15
N GLN A 174 30.12 2.73 -32.10
CA GLN A 174 30.60 3.74 -33.05
C GLN A 174 32.13 3.92 -32.99
N LYS A 175 32.71 3.96 -31.80
CA LYS A 175 34.18 4.05 -31.64
C LYS A 175 34.90 2.83 -32.21
N VAL A 176 34.37 1.63 -31.96
CA VAL A 176 34.93 0.38 -32.52
C VAL A 176 34.85 0.39 -34.04
N GLN A 177 33.73 0.82 -34.60
CA GLN A 177 33.56 0.88 -36.06
C GLN A 177 34.55 1.87 -36.70
N ALA A 178 34.66 3.09 -36.16
CA ALA A 178 35.65 4.07 -36.62
C ALA A 178 37.09 3.54 -36.49
N GLY A 179 37.40 2.82 -35.42
CA GLY A 179 38.69 2.17 -35.24
C GLY A 179 38.98 1.11 -36.30
N ARG A 180 37.99 0.27 -36.63
CA ARG A 180 38.12 -0.75 -37.69
C ARG A 180 38.35 -0.13 -39.07
N GLU A 181 37.65 0.96 -39.38
CA GLU A 181 37.83 1.69 -40.64
C GLU A 181 39.24 2.29 -40.75
N SER A 182 39.75 2.87 -39.67
CA SER A 182 41.12 3.41 -39.62
C SER A 182 42.18 2.31 -39.79
N ILE A 183 41.96 1.13 -39.22
CA ILE A 183 42.86 -0.03 -39.38
C ILE A 183 42.86 -0.47 -40.84
N ALA A 184 41.67 -0.71 -41.42
CA ALA A 184 41.53 -1.13 -42.81
C ALA A 184 42.18 -0.13 -43.79
N GLN A 185 42.02 1.17 -43.55
CA GLN A 185 42.70 2.20 -44.36
C GLN A 185 44.23 2.11 -44.24
N THR A 186 44.74 1.87 -43.03
CA THR A 186 46.18 1.75 -42.79
C THR A 186 46.75 0.49 -43.45
N GLU A 187 46.05 -0.65 -43.33
CA GLU A 187 46.40 -1.90 -44.00
C GLU A 187 46.48 -1.71 -45.52
N ASN A 188 45.48 -1.07 -46.14
CA ASN A 188 45.49 -0.79 -47.57
C ASN A 188 46.70 0.08 -48.00
N ARG A 189 47.06 1.09 -47.19
CA ARG A 189 48.24 1.93 -47.47
C ARG A 189 49.54 1.14 -47.38
N ILE A 190 49.66 0.26 -46.39
CA ILE A 190 50.83 -0.62 -46.23
C ILE A 190 50.93 -1.56 -47.42
N SER A 191 49.83 -2.21 -47.82
CA SER A 191 49.81 -3.09 -49.00
C SER A 191 50.23 -2.36 -50.27
N ALA A 192 49.69 -1.16 -50.52
CA ALA A 192 50.08 -0.36 -51.69
C ALA A 192 51.57 0.00 -51.69
N ALA A 193 52.12 0.41 -50.55
CA ALA A 193 53.55 0.73 -50.42
C ALA A 193 54.44 -0.51 -50.61
N VAL A 194 53.99 -1.67 -50.12
CA VAL A 194 54.69 -2.96 -50.32
C VAL A 194 54.68 -3.35 -51.79
N ASP A 195 53.55 -3.18 -52.49
CA ASP A 195 53.44 -3.52 -53.90
C ASP A 195 54.26 -2.57 -54.79
N GLU A 196 54.27 -1.27 -54.47
CA GLU A 196 55.14 -0.28 -55.12
C GLU A 196 56.62 -0.63 -54.92
N TRP A 197 57.03 -0.95 -53.70
CA TRP A 197 58.41 -1.33 -53.41
C TRP A 197 58.83 -2.60 -54.18
N LYS A 198 57.96 -3.62 -54.23
CA LYS A 198 58.21 -4.83 -55.04
C LYS A 198 58.39 -4.50 -56.51
N ALA A 199 57.55 -3.63 -57.07
CA ALA A 199 57.66 -3.21 -58.47
C ALA A 199 59.01 -2.54 -58.73
N SER A 200 59.44 -1.58 -57.89
CA SER A 200 60.74 -0.94 -58.02
C SER A 200 61.92 -1.91 -57.90
N VAL A 201 61.84 -2.90 -57.01
CA VAL A 201 62.87 -3.96 -56.89
C VAL A 201 62.94 -4.78 -58.18
N THR A 202 61.79 -5.20 -58.73
CA THR A 202 61.78 -5.96 -59.99
C THR A 202 62.32 -5.14 -61.17
N GLU A 203 61.99 -3.86 -61.25
CA GLU A 203 62.56 -2.95 -62.27
C GLU A 203 64.09 -2.87 -62.14
N PHE A 204 64.60 -2.70 -60.92
CA PHE A 204 66.04 -2.69 -60.66
C PHE A 204 66.72 -4.02 -61.04
N GLU A 205 66.13 -5.16 -60.71
CA GLU A 205 66.64 -6.49 -61.08
C GLU A 205 66.68 -6.68 -62.61
N THR A 206 65.67 -6.22 -63.34
CA THR A 206 65.67 -6.27 -64.81
C THR A 206 66.75 -5.37 -65.42
N LEU A 207 66.95 -4.16 -64.89
CA LEU A 207 68.01 -3.25 -65.31
C LEU A 207 69.39 -3.84 -65.02
N ALA A 208 69.61 -4.37 -63.83
CA ALA A 208 70.87 -5.02 -63.45
C ALA A 208 71.19 -6.21 -64.36
N SER A 209 70.17 -7.03 -64.69
CA SER A 209 70.32 -8.16 -65.61
C SER A 209 70.65 -7.72 -67.04
N SER A 210 70.16 -6.55 -67.49
CA SER A 210 70.46 -6.01 -68.82
C SER A 210 71.88 -5.43 -68.96
N LEU A 211 72.48 -5.03 -67.83
CA LEU A 211 73.83 -4.44 -67.77
C LEU A 211 74.94 -5.49 -67.60
N CYS A 212 74.59 -6.74 -67.33
CA CYS A 212 75.50 -7.88 -67.31
C CYS A 212 75.42 -8.60 -68.66
N PRO A 213 76.42 -8.50 -69.55
CA PRO A 213 76.42 -9.28 -70.77
C PRO A 213 76.54 -10.77 -70.41
N ALA A 214 75.62 -11.59 -70.89
CA ALA A 214 75.92 -12.99 -71.10
C ALA A 214 76.98 -13.04 -72.22
N ASP A 215 78.08 -13.71 -71.93
CA ASP A 215 79.23 -14.00 -72.81
C ASP A 215 80.28 -12.89 -73.01
N VAL A 216 81.32 -12.91 -72.18
CA VAL A 216 82.72 -13.05 -72.64
C VAL A 216 83.53 -13.74 -71.52
N PHE A 217 83.62 -15.08 -71.56
CA PHE A 217 84.82 -15.86 -71.23
C PHE A 217 84.63 -17.26 -71.81
N ASP A 218 84.74 -17.36 -73.13
CA ASP A 218 85.15 -18.58 -73.81
C ASP A 218 86.56 -18.32 -74.38
N VAL A 219 87.58 -18.84 -73.67
CA VAL A 219 88.95 -19.23 -74.07
C VAL A 219 89.76 -19.52 -72.79
#